data_AF-A0A356NGB9-F1
#
_entry.id   AF-A0A356NGB9-F1
#
_cell.length_a   1.000
_cell.length_b   1.000
_cell.length_c   1.000
_cell.angle_alpha   90.00
_cell.angle_beta   90.00
_cell.angle_gamma   90.00
#
_symmetry.space_group_name_H-M   'P 1'
#
loop_
_entity.id
_entity.type
_entity.pdbx_description
1 polymer ?
#
loop_
_entity_poly.entity_id
_entity_poly.type
_entity_poly.pdbx_seq_one_letter_code
_entity_poly.pdbx_strand_id
1 'polypeptide(L)' 'VQTSSTDTNRYVIEPQTVRVKVEGQAKLLESADASRIRVVADFTHQSGENEFAVTLAVEIPPEFELKHCEPQSIRVEKAD' A
#
# COMPACT_ATOMS: atom_id res chain seq x y z
N VAL A 1 -36.98 -15.58 0.78
CA VAL A 1 -35.54 -15.38 1.09
C VAL A 1 -35.20 -13.95 0.69
N GLN A 2 -35.19 -13.02 1.64
CA GLN A 2 -34.67 -11.67 1.42
C GLN A 2 -33.17 -11.77 1.25
N THR A 3 -32.66 -11.49 0.05
CA THR A 3 -31.24 -11.31 -0.19
C THR A 3 -30.87 -9.92 0.32
N SER A 4 -30.36 -9.84 1.54
CA SER A 4 -29.83 -8.61 2.13
C SER A 4 -28.57 -8.19 1.37
N SER A 5 -28.74 -7.35 0.37
CA SER A 5 -27.64 -6.71 -0.37
C SER A 5 -27.09 -5.54 0.44
N THR A 6 -26.21 -5.78 1.42
CA THR A 6 -25.35 -4.74 2.04
C THR A 6 -24.29 -5.37 2.95
N ASP A 7 -23.31 -6.08 2.38
CA ASP A 7 -21.99 -6.21 3.02
C ASP A 7 -21.00 -5.53 2.08
N THR A 8 -21.05 -4.21 2.05
CA THR A 8 -19.98 -3.45 1.41
C THR A 8 -18.82 -3.58 2.37
N ASN A 9 -17.81 -4.38 2.03
CA ASN A 9 -16.54 -4.48 2.75
C ASN A 9 -15.87 -3.10 2.78
N ARG A 10 -16.35 -2.23 3.67
CA ARG A 10 -15.86 -0.88 3.87
C ARG A 10 -14.76 -0.99 4.91
N TYR A 11 -13.59 -0.48 4.58
CA TYR A 11 -12.43 -0.51 5.47
C TYR A 11 -12.07 0.91 5.87
N VAL A 12 -11.72 1.09 7.14
CA VAL A 12 -11.07 2.30 7.64
C VAL A 12 -9.57 2.03 7.63
N ILE A 13 -8.86 2.88 6.92
CA ILE A 13 -7.40 2.91 6.90
C ILE A 13 -7.00 4.22 7.52
N GLU A 14 -6.24 4.18 8.61
CA GLU A 14 -5.64 5.39 9.15
C GLU A 14 -4.66 5.97 8.13
N PRO A 15 -4.74 7.27 7.78
CA PRO A 15 -3.77 7.88 6.88
C PRO A 15 -2.35 7.75 7.44
N GLN A 16 -1.50 6.97 6.77
CA GLN A 16 -0.11 6.79 7.16
C GLN A 16 0.84 7.38 6.10
N THR A 17 1.87 8.08 6.58
CA THR A 17 2.98 8.52 5.72
C THR A 17 3.97 7.39 5.58
N VAL A 18 4.23 6.96 4.34
CA VAL A 18 5.21 5.90 4.03
C VAL A 18 6.50 6.52 3.52
N ARG A 19 7.63 6.12 4.11
CA ARG A 19 8.98 6.51 3.69
C ARG A 19 9.56 5.42 2.80
N VAL A 20 9.94 5.80 1.59
CA VAL A 20 10.54 4.91 0.60
C VAL A 20 11.97 5.36 0.34
N LYS A 21 12.91 4.40 0.34
CA LYS A 21 14.29 4.62 -0.13
C LYS A 21 14.51 3.79 -1.39
N VAL A 22 14.96 4.45 -2.45
CA VAL A 22 15.32 3.82 -3.72
C VAL A 22 16.79 4.09 -4.04
N GLU A 23 17.40 3.16 -4.74
CA GLU A 23 18.76 3.28 -5.29
C GLU A 23 18.69 3.21 -6.81
N GLY A 24 19.60 3.91 -7.48
CA GLY A 24 19.66 3.95 -8.93
C GLY A 24 20.84 4.76 -9.42
N GLN A 25 20.99 4.86 -10.74
CA GLN A 25 22.03 5.69 -11.34
C GLN A 25 21.77 7.17 -11.02
N ALA A 26 22.81 7.90 -10.58
CA ALA A 26 22.70 9.30 -10.15
C ALA A 26 21.99 10.19 -11.19
N LYS A 27 22.35 10.08 -12.47
CA LYS A 27 21.72 10.86 -13.56
C LYS A 27 20.21 10.61 -13.70
N LEU A 28 19.77 9.38 -13.42
CA LEU A 28 18.35 9.01 -13.47
C LEU A 28 17.62 9.49 -12.22
N LEU A 29 18.27 9.47 -11.05
CA LEU A 29 17.73 10.02 -9.80
C LEU A 29 17.56 11.54 -9.87
N GLU A 30 18.51 12.26 -10.47
CA GLU A 30 18.46 13.73 -10.64
C GLU A 30 17.29 14.20 -11.51
N SER A 31 16.85 13.35 -12.44
CA SER A 31 15.72 13.60 -13.36
C SER A 31 14.48 12.78 -13.02
N ALA A 32 14.48 12.10 -11.87
CA ALA A 32 13.41 11.21 -11.48
C ALA A 32 12.13 11.98 -11.19
N ASP A 33 11.03 11.53 -11.79
CA ASP A 33 9.69 11.94 -11.40
C ASP A 33 9.22 11.05 -10.24
N ALA A 34 9.15 11.63 -9.04
CA ALA A 34 8.71 10.93 -7.83
C ALA A 34 7.25 10.42 -7.94
N SER A 35 6.41 10.99 -8.80
CA SER A 35 5.03 10.53 -8.99
C SER A 35 4.91 9.12 -9.60
N ARG A 36 6.01 8.62 -10.18
CA ARG A 36 6.13 7.25 -10.71
C ARG A 36 6.41 6.21 -9.62
N ILE A 37 6.70 6.63 -8.39
CA ILE A 37 6.85 5.74 -7.23
C ILE A 37 5.51 5.69 -6.50
N ARG A 38 4.95 4.49 -6.38
CA ARG A 38 3.64 4.28 -5.74
C ARG A 38 3.76 3.24 -4.64
N VAL A 39 3.03 3.47 -3.56
CA VAL A 39 2.86 2.48 -2.49
C VAL A 39 1.44 1.96 -2.59
N VAL A 40 1.30 0.64 -2.70
CA VAL A 40 0.02 -0.04 -2.88
C VAL A 40 -0.16 -1.05 -1.75
N ALA A 41 -1.40 -1.16 -1.26
CA ALA A 41 -1.80 -2.17 -0.30
C ALA A 41 -2.73 -3.16 -1.04
N ASP A 42 -2.35 -4.43 -1.09
CA ASP A 42 -3.17 -5.46 -1.75
C ASP A 42 -4.16 -6.06 -0.74
N PHE A 43 -5.44 -5.87 -1.01
CA PHE A 43 -6.56 -6.36 -0.22
C PHE A 43 -7.20 -7.61 -0.83
N THR A 44 -6.55 -8.33 -1.74
CA THR A 44 -7.14 -9.51 -2.39
C THR A 44 -7.32 -10.67 -1.40
N HIS A 45 -6.42 -10.78 -0.41
CA HIS A 45 -6.46 -11.78 0.66
C HIS A 45 -6.91 -11.17 1.99
N GLN A 46 -8.15 -10.64 2.03
CA GLN A 46 -8.72 -10.07 3.25
C GLN A 46 -8.88 -11.18 4.30
N SER A 47 -8.39 -10.92 5.51
CA SER A 47 -8.77 -11.75 6.66
C SER A 47 -10.25 -11.51 6.93
N GLY A 48 -10.98 -12.55 7.35
CA GLY A 48 -12.35 -12.40 7.85
C GLY A 48 -12.42 -11.70 9.22
N GLU A 49 -11.27 -11.28 9.75
CA GLU A 49 -11.11 -10.58 11.02
C GLU A 49 -11.51 -9.11 10.92
N ASN A 50 -11.96 -8.55 12.04
CA ASN A 50 -12.34 -7.13 12.12
C ASN A 50 -11.15 -6.18 12.00
N GLU A 51 -9.94 -6.68 12.26
CA GLU A 51 -8.69 -5.94 12.18
C GLU A 51 -7.61 -6.85 11.61
N PHE A 52 -6.85 -6.36 10.63
CA PHE A 52 -5.72 -7.10 10.07
C PHE A 52 -4.62 -6.16 9.57
N ALA A 53 -3.41 -6.69 9.47
CA ALA A 53 -2.27 -5.98 8.88
C ALA A 53 -2.16 -6.32 7.38
N VAL A 54 -2.01 -5.31 6.54
CA VAL A 54 -1.76 -5.45 5.10
C VAL A 54 -0.35 -5.02 4.78
N THR A 55 0.43 -5.91 4.16
CA THR A 55 1.78 -5.61 3.68
C THR A 55 1.70 -4.60 2.54
N LEU A 56 2.53 -3.57 2.61
CA LEU A 56 2.68 -2.57 1.56
C LEU A 56 3.65 -3.08 0.50
N ALA A 57 3.24 -2.99 -0.76
CA ALA A 57 4.12 -3.15 -1.90
C ALA A 57 4.49 -1.77 -2.45
N VAL A 58 5.71 -1.63 -2.95
CA VAL A 58 6.17 -0.40 -3.61
C VAL A 58 6.38 -0.68 -5.08
N GLU A 59 5.62 0.01 -5.92
CA GLU A 59 5.82 0.04 -7.36
C GLU A 59 6.82 1.16 -7.67
N ILE A 60 7.96 0.79 -8.24
CA ILE A 60 9.00 1.72 -8.66
C ILE A 60 9.33 1.51 -10.13
N PRO A 61 9.81 2.55 -10.83
CA PRO A 61 10.38 2.40 -12.16
C PRO A 61 11.47 1.31 -12.22
N PRO A 62 11.57 0.54 -13.33
CA PRO A 62 12.52 -0.56 -13.47
C PRO A 62 13.99 -0.13 -13.40
N GLU A 63 14.28 1.16 -13.63
CA GLU A 63 15.61 1.75 -13.48
C GLU A 63 16.07 1.93 -12.03
N PHE A 64 15.19 1.71 -11.04
CA PHE A 64 15.48 1.86 -9.63
C PHE A 64 15.31 0.55 -8.87
N GLU A 65 16.01 0.44 -7.74
CA GLU A 65 15.91 -0.66 -6.79
C GLU A 65 15.35 -0.17 -5.46
N LEU A 66 14.35 -0.87 -4.91
CA LEU A 66 13.81 -0.56 -3.59
C LEU A 66 14.79 -1.02 -2.52
N LYS A 67 15.24 -0.09 -1.67
CA LYS A 67 16.12 -0.42 -0.52
C LYS A 67 15.37 -0.46 0.79
N HIS A 68 14.35 0.37 0.96
CA HIS A 68 13.59 0.43 2.22
C HIS A 68 12.17 0.95 1.99
N CYS A 69 11.23 0.42 2.76
CA CYS A 69 9.85 0.90 2.86
C CYS A 69 9.45 0.86 4.33
N GLU A 70 9.00 2.00 4.88
CA GLU A 70 8.61 2.10 6.27
C GLU A 70 7.36 2.98 6.46
N PRO A 71 6.30 2.46 7.09
CA PRO A 71 6.17 1.09 7.60
C PRO A 71 6.08 0.05 6.48
N GLN A 72 6.35 -1.23 6.79
CA GLN A 72 6.21 -2.33 5.83
C GLN A 72 4.76 -2.84 5.71
N SER A 73 3.92 -2.54 6.69
CA SER A 73 2.52 -2.88 6.70
C SER A 73 1.70 -1.78 7.36
N ILE A 74 0.40 -1.78 7.06
CA ILE A 74 -0.58 -0.89 7.69
C ILE A 74 -1.66 -1.71 8.38
N ARG A 75 -2.18 -1.16 9.47
CA ARG A 75 -3.38 -1.64 10.16
C ARG A 75 -4.60 -1.23 9.34
N VAL A 76 -5.51 -2.17 9.16
CA VAL A 76 -6.79 -1.98 8.47
C VAL A 76 -7.89 -2.48 9.40
N GLU A 77 -8.93 -1.68 9.57
CA GLU A 77 -10.10 -2.03 10.37
C GLU A 77 -11.34 -2.12 9.47
N LYS A 78 -12.19 -3.12 9.69
CA LYS A 78 -13.49 -3.19 9.03
C LYS A 78 -14.36 -2.07 9.59
N ALA A 79 -14.90 -1.23 8.72
CA ALA A 79 -15.84 -0.19 9.13
C ALA A 79 -17.16 -0.86 9.52
N ASP A 80 -17.65 -0.53 10.72
CA ASP A 80 -18.99 -0.90 11.20
C ASP A 80 -20.12 -0.40 10.26
#